data_AF-A0A355G7T8-F1
#
_entry.id   AF-A0A355G7T8-F1
#
_cell.length_a   1.000
_cell.length_b   1.000
_cell.length_c   1.000
_cell.angle_alpha   90.00
_cell.angle_beta   90.00
_cell.angle_gamma   90.00
#
_symmetry.space_group_name_H-M   'P 1'
#
loop_
_entity.id
_entity.type
_entity.pdbx_description
1 polymer ?
#
loop_
_entity_poly.entity_id
_entity_poly.type
_entity_poly.pdbx_seq_one_letter_code
_entity_poly.pdbx_strand_id
1 'polypeptide(L)'
;MSVDSYPETLESQHSDSEERSYREMFSMGWPQLVTCLWFALLFFYFGNVHIFYSDIWGHVSYGEWIVAHQSLPVYDPFLALADGVKSIDAAWLSQVLFAKVYASFGVRGLSHVFALTE
;
A
#
# COMPACT_ATOMS: atom_id res chain seq x y z
N MET A 1 34.15 -61.61 -14.59
CA MET A 1 32.95 -60.96 -14.05
C MET A 1 33.33 -59.52 -13.72
N SER A 2 33.16 -58.61 -14.67
CA SER A 2 33.26 -57.17 -14.45
C SER A 2 31.82 -56.68 -14.36
N VAL A 3 31.40 -56.25 -13.18
CA VAL A 3 30.11 -55.61 -12.99
C VAL A 3 30.35 -54.13 -13.22
N ASP A 4 29.88 -53.62 -14.36
CA ASP A 4 29.91 -52.19 -14.67
C ASP A 4 28.94 -51.49 -13.72
N SER A 5 29.48 -50.79 -12.73
CA SER A 5 28.75 -49.89 -11.84
C SER A 5 28.41 -48.59 -12.58
N TYR A 6 27.19 -48.50 -13.09
CA TYR A 6 26.63 -47.28 -13.69
C TYR A 6 26.30 -46.24 -12.61
N PRO A 7 26.56 -44.93 -12.84
CA PRO A 7 26.41 -43.86 -11.86
C PRO A 7 24.99 -43.27 -11.87
N GLU A 8 23.94 -44.08 -11.82
CA GLU A 8 22.55 -43.57 -11.90
C GLU A 8 21.99 -43.00 -10.58
N THR A 9 22.69 -43.20 -9.45
CA THR A 9 22.12 -42.90 -8.13
C THR A 9 22.28 -41.45 -7.68
N LEU A 10 23.25 -40.70 -8.21
CA LEU A 10 23.51 -39.32 -7.75
C LEU A 10 22.62 -38.27 -8.44
N GLU A 11 22.32 -38.42 -9.73
CA GLU A 11 21.42 -37.50 -10.45
C GLU A 11 19.95 -37.67 -10.01
N SER A 12 19.50 -38.92 -9.78
CA SER A 12 18.11 -39.18 -9.40
C SER A 12 17.77 -38.64 -8.00
N GLN A 13 18.71 -38.71 -7.06
CA GLN A 13 18.51 -38.24 -5.69
C GLN A 13 18.47 -36.70 -5.61
N HIS A 14 19.26 -36.00 -6.42
CA HIS A 14 19.26 -34.53 -6.44
C HIS A 14 17.96 -34.00 -7.06
N SER A 15 17.54 -34.57 -8.21
CA SER A 15 16.28 -34.25 -8.91
C SER A 15 15.06 -34.41 -8.01
N ASP A 16 14.93 -35.54 -7.32
CA ASP A 16 13.79 -35.83 -6.44
C ASP A 16 13.74 -34.92 -5.20
N SER A 17 14.90 -34.50 -4.69
CA SER A 17 14.99 -33.60 -3.53
C SER A 17 14.62 -32.16 -3.90
N GLU A 18 15.03 -31.70 -5.09
CA GLU A 18 14.69 -30.38 -5.61
C GLU A 18 13.20 -30.30 -5.97
N GLU A 19 12.66 -31.28 -6.72
CA GLU A 19 11.23 -31.33 -7.05
C GLU A 19 10.34 -31.36 -5.79
N ARG A 20 10.75 -32.07 -4.74
CA ARG A 20 10.03 -32.10 -3.46
C ARG A 20 10.07 -30.74 -2.76
N SER A 21 11.20 -30.05 -2.79
CA SER A 21 11.34 -28.69 -2.23
C SER A 21 10.46 -27.67 -2.97
N TYR A 22 10.42 -27.70 -4.30
CA TYR A 22 9.54 -26.83 -5.09
C TYR A 22 8.06 -27.10 -4.82
N ARG A 23 7.67 -28.37 -4.64
CA ARG A 23 6.29 -28.77 -4.32
C ARG A 23 5.85 -28.34 -2.92
N GLU A 24 6.74 -28.36 -1.93
CA GLU A 24 6.44 -27.86 -0.58
C GLU A 24 6.41 -26.32 -0.55
N MET A 25 7.27 -25.66 -1.32
CA MET A 25 7.29 -24.19 -1.44
C MET A 25 6.04 -23.64 -2.15
N PHE A 26 5.45 -24.40 -3.07
CA PHE A 26 4.20 -24.07 -3.75
C PHE A 26 2.94 -24.77 -3.19
N SER A 27 3.07 -25.51 -2.09
CA SER A 27 1.91 -26.05 -1.38
C SER A 27 1.24 -24.93 -0.57
N MET A 28 0.70 -23.94 -1.28
CA MET A 28 -0.18 -22.95 -0.70
C MET A 28 -1.44 -23.68 -0.27
N GLY A 29 -1.48 -24.07 1.01
CA GLY A 29 -2.61 -24.77 1.56
C GLY A 29 -3.89 -23.97 1.37
N TRP A 30 -5.00 -24.69 1.34
CA TRP A 30 -6.33 -24.08 1.36
C TRP A 30 -6.50 -22.96 2.40
N PRO A 31 -5.96 -23.06 3.64
CA PRO A 31 -6.07 -21.95 4.60
C PRO A 31 -5.34 -20.67 4.14
N GLN A 32 -4.17 -20.77 3.50
CA GLN A 32 -3.45 -19.60 2.98
C GLN A 32 -4.25 -18.88 1.89
N LEU A 33 -4.88 -19.64 0.98
CA LEU A 33 -5.75 -19.07 -0.05
C LEU A 33 -6.96 -18.36 0.56
N VAL A 34 -7.59 -18.96 1.56
CA VAL A 34 -8.71 -18.33 2.29
C VAL A 34 -8.27 -17.07 3.01
N THR A 35 -7.09 -17.07 3.65
CA THR A 35 -6.53 -15.90 4.31
C THR A 35 -6.21 -14.79 3.30
N CYS A 36 -5.56 -15.10 2.18
CA CYS A 36 -5.28 -14.13 1.13
C CYS A 36 -6.58 -13.54 0.54
N LEU A 37 -7.59 -14.38 0.29
CA LEU A 37 -8.89 -13.93 -0.21
C LEU A 37 -9.61 -13.05 0.83
N TRP A 38 -9.55 -13.42 2.11
CA TRP A 38 -10.12 -12.64 3.20
C TRP A 38 -9.49 -11.25 3.27
N PHE A 39 -8.16 -11.15 3.26
CA PHE A 39 -7.47 -9.86 3.24
C PHE A 39 -7.77 -9.05 1.98
N ALA A 40 -7.87 -9.69 0.81
CA ALA A 40 -8.24 -9.00 -0.43
C ALA A 40 -9.66 -8.42 -0.36
N LEU A 41 -10.62 -9.19 0.16
CA LEU A 41 -12.00 -8.73 0.35
C LEU A 41 -12.09 -7.63 1.40
N LEU A 42 -11.36 -7.77 2.50
CA LEU A 42 -11.26 -6.76 3.55
C LEU A 42 -10.75 -5.43 2.98
N PHE A 43 -9.65 -5.49 2.21
CA PHE A 43 -9.06 -4.33 1.54
C PHE A 43 -10.03 -3.69 0.54
N PHE A 44 -10.74 -4.49 -0.26
CA PHE A 44 -11.75 -3.98 -1.17
C PHE A 44 -12.92 -3.33 -0.42
N TYR A 45 -13.37 -3.93 0.69
CA TYR A 45 -14.47 -3.40 1.48
C TYR A 45 -14.10 -2.04 2.09
N PHE A 46 -12.98 -1.95 2.82
CA PHE A 46 -12.51 -0.70 3.40
C PHE A 46 -12.11 0.34 2.34
N GLY A 47 -11.55 -0.08 1.22
CA GLY A 47 -11.28 0.77 0.06
C GLY A 47 -12.54 1.29 -0.66
N ASN A 48 -13.72 0.81 -0.31
CA ASN A 48 -15.00 1.32 -0.80
C ASN A 48 -15.86 1.95 0.31
N VAL A 49 -15.38 1.95 1.57
CA VAL A 49 -16.03 2.72 2.63
C VAL A 49 -15.93 4.19 2.28
N HIS A 50 -17.06 4.88 2.31
CA HIS A 50 -17.13 6.32 2.11
C HIS A 50 -16.21 7.00 3.11
N ILE A 51 -15.12 7.57 2.63
CA ILE A 51 -14.22 8.40 3.43
C ILE A 51 -15.06 9.56 3.98
N PHE A 52 -15.06 9.74 5.30
CA PHE A 52 -15.82 10.79 5.95
C PHE A 52 -15.46 12.15 5.32
N TYR A 53 -16.51 12.86 4.90
CA TYR A 53 -16.47 13.80 3.79
C TYR A 53 -15.95 15.20 4.16
N SER A 54 -15.60 15.50 5.41
CA SER A 54 -15.41 16.91 5.82
C SER A 54 -13.97 17.37 6.01
N ASP A 55 -13.05 16.53 6.48
CA ASP A 55 -11.68 16.96 6.83
C ASP A 55 -10.65 16.59 5.75
N ILE A 56 -10.80 15.42 5.11
CA ILE A 56 -9.79 14.93 4.16
C ILE A 56 -9.61 15.84 2.94
N TRP A 57 -10.69 16.43 2.44
CA TRP A 57 -10.64 17.37 1.32
C TRP A 57 -9.95 18.67 1.70
N GLY A 58 -10.07 19.10 2.96
CA GLY A 58 -9.28 20.18 3.51
C GLY A 58 -7.80 19.85 3.42
N HIS A 59 -7.39 18.68 3.92
CA HIS A 59 -5.99 18.24 3.87
C HIS A 59 -5.44 18.11 2.44
N VAL A 60 -6.22 17.60 1.49
CA VAL A 60 -5.83 17.57 0.07
C VAL A 60 -5.63 18.98 -0.47
N SER A 61 -6.56 19.90 -0.20
CA SER A 61 -6.49 21.28 -0.68
C SER A 61 -5.26 22.02 -0.11
N TYR A 62 -4.98 21.82 1.18
CA TYR A 62 -3.75 22.31 1.82
C TYR A 62 -2.49 21.72 1.17
N GLY A 63 -2.48 20.41 0.90
CA GLY A 63 -1.38 19.75 0.21
C GLY A 63 -1.15 20.27 -1.21
N GLU A 64 -2.21 20.49 -1.98
CA GLU A 64 -2.14 21.08 -3.32
C GLU A 64 -1.58 22.51 -3.27
N TRP A 65 -2.00 23.30 -2.29
CA TRP A 65 -1.47 24.64 -2.06
C TRP A 65 0.03 24.61 -1.73
N ILE A 66 0.47 23.72 -0.84
CA ILE A 66 1.88 23.55 -0.45
C ILE A 66 2.72 23.12 -1.64
N VAL A 67 2.23 22.17 -2.45
CA VAL A 67 2.93 21.72 -3.66
C VAL A 67 3.03 22.85 -4.69
N ALA A 68 1.98 23.66 -4.86
CA ALA A 68 1.95 24.76 -5.80
C ALA A 68 2.85 25.94 -5.39
N HIS A 69 2.88 26.30 -4.11
CA HIS A 69 3.62 27.46 -3.59
C HIS A 69 5.00 27.10 -3.03
N GLN A 70 5.35 25.81 -2.98
CA GLN A 70 6.58 25.26 -2.40
C GLN A 70 6.93 25.85 -1.03
N SER A 71 5.90 26.18 -0.25
CA SER A 71 6.02 26.84 1.04
C SER A 71 4.93 26.34 1.97
N LEU A 72 5.18 26.48 3.27
CA LEU A 72 4.19 26.17 4.29
C LEU A 72 3.32 27.41 4.54
N PRO A 73 1.99 27.25 4.59
CA PRO A 73 1.09 28.37 4.85
C PRO A 73 1.35 28.91 6.25
N VAL A 74 1.65 30.21 6.34
CA VAL A 74 1.81 30.91 7.64
C VAL A 74 0.44 31.30 8.21
N TYR A 75 -0.55 31.48 7.34
CA TYR A 75 -1.94 31.82 7.64
C TYR A 75 -2.84 30.85 6.88
N ASP A 76 -4.07 30.63 7.35
CA ASP A 76 -5.05 29.79 6.65
C ASP A 76 -5.43 30.43 5.30
N PRO A 77 -5.09 29.80 4.15
CA PRO A 77 -5.39 30.38 2.84
C PRO A 77 -6.87 30.22 2.42
N PHE A 78 -7.63 29.35 3.10
CA PHE A 78 -9.02 29.03 2.75
C PHE A 78 -10.04 29.68 3.68
N LEU A 79 -9.61 30.16 4.85
CA LEU A 79 -10.47 30.85 5.83
C LEU A 79 -10.10 32.33 5.96
N ALA A 80 -10.73 33.18 5.15
CA ALA A 80 -10.52 34.63 5.19
C ALA A 80 -10.81 35.27 6.57
N LEU A 81 -11.68 34.65 7.38
CA LEU A 81 -11.99 35.12 8.74
C LEU A 81 -10.85 34.88 9.74
N ALA A 82 -9.89 34.01 9.40
CA ALA A 82 -8.71 33.71 10.20
C ALA A 82 -7.48 34.53 9.75
N ASP A 83 -7.67 35.57 8.94
CA ASP A 83 -6.58 36.44 8.51
C ASP A 83 -5.86 37.05 9.72
N GLY A 84 -4.53 36.97 9.71
CA GLY A 84 -3.67 37.37 10.83
C GLY A 84 -3.46 36.31 11.93
N VAL A 85 -4.20 35.19 11.95
CA VAL A 85 -3.95 34.08 12.88
C VAL A 85 -2.91 33.14 12.29
N LYS A 86 -1.76 32.98 12.98
CA LYS A 86 -0.72 32.05 12.54
C LYS A 86 -1.24 30.61 12.60
N SER A 87 -1.23 29.94 11.47
CA SER A 87 -1.51 28.51 11.37
C SER A 87 -0.18 27.75 11.40
N ILE A 88 -0.06 26.73 12.24
CA ILE A 88 1.08 25.82 12.26
C ILE A 88 0.60 24.52 11.63
N ASP A 89 1.05 24.26 10.40
CA ASP A 89 0.64 23.06 9.69
C ASP A 89 1.52 21.86 10.08
N ALA A 90 1.21 21.26 11.24
CA ALA A 90 1.94 20.09 11.76
C ALA A 90 1.78 18.84 10.86
N ALA A 91 0.74 18.82 10.02
CA ALA A 91 0.40 17.70 9.13
C ALA A 91 0.90 17.90 7.69
N TRP A 92 1.78 18.88 7.43
CA TRP A 92 2.20 19.24 6.07
C TRP A 92 2.72 18.06 5.23
N LEU A 93 3.44 17.10 5.84
CA LEU A 93 3.99 15.96 5.11
C LEU A 93 2.89 14.99 4.63
N SER A 94 1.90 14.72 5.47
CA SER A 94 0.77 13.87 5.10
C SER A 94 -0.12 14.58 4.07
N GLN A 95 -0.34 15.89 4.20
CA GLN A 95 -1.05 16.70 3.21
C GLN A 95 -0.38 16.65 1.83
N VAL A 96 0.94 16.82 1.77
CA VAL A 96 1.70 16.69 0.51
C VAL A 96 1.59 15.28 -0.08
N LEU A 97 1.64 14.25 0.76
CA LEU A 97 1.44 12.87 0.33
C LEU A 97 0.03 12.68 -0.26
N PHE A 98 -1.01 13.16 0.43
CA PHE A 98 -2.39 13.10 -0.04
C PHE A 98 -2.57 13.83 -1.36
N ALA A 99 -2.01 15.04 -1.52
CA ALA A 99 -2.07 15.78 -2.77
C ALA A 99 -1.38 15.01 -3.93
N LYS A 100 -0.23 14.38 -3.69
CA LYS A 100 0.45 13.56 -4.70
C LYS A 100 -0.32 12.31 -5.08
N VAL A 101 -0.88 11.61 -4.09
CA VAL A 101 -1.69 10.41 -4.31
C VAL A 101 -2.98 10.78 -5.05
N TYR A 102 -3.61 11.88 -4.67
CA TYR A 102 -4.80 12.41 -5.36
C TYR A 102 -4.49 12.76 -6.81
N ALA A 103 -3.39 13.47 -7.07
CA ALA A 103 -2.98 13.82 -8.43
C ALA A 103 -2.69 12.58 -9.32
N SER A 104 -2.22 11.48 -8.73
CA SER A 104 -1.80 10.28 -9.47
C SER A 104 -2.91 9.23 -9.63
N PHE A 105 -3.76 9.06 -8.61
CA PHE A 105 -4.71 7.95 -8.50
C PHE A 105 -6.14 8.40 -8.17
N GLY A 106 -6.36 9.71 -8.02
CA GLY A 106 -7.65 10.30 -7.67
C GLY A 106 -8.16 9.85 -6.30
N VAL A 107 -9.48 9.91 -6.12
CA VAL A 107 -10.18 9.54 -4.87
C VAL A 107 -9.91 8.10 -4.45
N ARG A 108 -9.74 7.19 -5.42
CA ARG A 108 -9.45 5.77 -5.18
C ARG A 108 -8.09 5.59 -4.51
N GLY A 109 -7.08 6.34 -4.93
CA GLY A 109 -5.76 6.33 -4.31
C GLY A 109 -5.81 6.75 -2.84
N LEU A 110 -6.60 7.79 -2.53
CA LEU A 110 -6.80 8.22 -1.14
C LEU A 110 -7.42 7.13 -0.29
N SER A 111 -8.43 6.43 -0.81
CA SER A 111 -9.08 5.33 -0.08
C SER A 111 -8.12 4.17 0.20
N HIS A 112 -7.25 3.83 -0.75
CA HIS A 112 -6.23 2.80 -0.55
C HIS A 112 -5.18 3.20 0.48
N VAL A 113 -4.73 4.46 0.49
CA VAL A 113 -3.81 4.96 1.52
C VAL A 113 -4.46 4.92 2.90
N PHE A 114 -5.72 5.36 2.99
CA PHE A 114 -6.49 5.30 4.23
C PHE A 114 -6.62 3.86 4.75
N ALA A 115 -6.94 2.91 3.87
CA ALA A 115 -7.05 1.49 4.21
C ALA A 115 -5.73 0.82 4.63
N LEU A 116 -4.58 1.45 4.37
CA LEU A 116 -3.27 0.95 4.81
C LEU A 116 -2.81 1.57 6.15
N THR A 117 -3.40 2.71 6.54
CA THR A 117 -2.97 3.46 7.72
C THR A 117 -3.85 3.23 8.95
N GLU A 118 -5.07 2.72 8.78
CA GLU A 118 -6.00 2.30 9.85
C GLU A 118 -6.07 0.77 9.96
#